data_AF-A0A7J4RJW8-F1
#
_entry.id   AF-A0A7J4RJW8-F1
#
_cell.length_a   1.000
_cell.length_b   1.000
_cell.length_c   1.000
_cell.angle_alpha   90.00
_cell.angle_beta   90.00
_cell.angle_gamma   90.00
#
_symmetry.space_group_name_H-M   'P 1'
#
loop_
_entity.id
_entity.type
_entity.pdbx_description
1 polymer ?
#
loop_
_entity_poly.entity_id
_entity_poly.type
_entity_poly.pdbx_seq_one_letter_code
_entity_poly.pdbx_strand_id
1 'polypeptide(L)'
;DGRYNPEEDEILTEQWMRIIVHLPYAFQGKRMFPDVFRHDRRELPVWDSITEEIGPEPLPQDFPQTSEGIEEFERANDLYRRLISKTDEFKIFAEQRIEKTQRASSLIGNQYTGSIFLALMSTMESDYLDGTEMNGKKVGLCGYGSGAKAKVFEGEVQEQWKEISSRFELFERLSKRTPIDKTIYESLHRGTRKDSVVSPNAEFALIGIGAEGDLEGQRRYAWVE
;
A
#
# COMPACT_ATOMS: atom_id res chain seq x y z
N ASP A 1 6.24 -7.17 -26.84
CA ASP A 1 5.14 -8.13 -26.59
C ASP A 1 3.77 -7.58 -26.97
N GLY A 2 3.64 -6.29 -27.30
CA GLY A 2 2.35 -5.72 -27.74
C GLY A 2 1.28 -5.67 -26.65
N ARG A 3 1.67 -5.71 -25.38
CA ARG A 3 0.75 -5.81 -24.23
C ARG A 3 -0.21 -4.62 -24.10
N TYR A 4 0.22 -3.41 -24.48
CA TYR A 4 -0.58 -2.19 -24.32
C TYR A 4 -0.40 -1.28 -25.53
N ASN A 5 -1.51 -0.84 -26.13
CA ASN A 5 -1.59 0.21 -27.13
C ASN A 5 -2.29 1.46 -26.53
N PRO A 6 -1.59 2.58 -26.31
CA PRO A 6 -2.17 3.77 -25.68
C PRO A 6 -3.31 4.43 -26.49
N GLU A 7 -3.45 4.13 -27.78
CA GLU A 7 -4.50 4.71 -28.63
C GLU A 7 -5.78 3.87 -28.66
N GLU A 8 -5.68 2.57 -28.41
CA GLU A 8 -6.78 1.61 -28.60
C GLU A 8 -7.21 0.90 -27.32
N ASP A 9 -6.28 0.68 -26.39
CA ASP A 9 -6.55 -0.05 -25.17
C ASP A 9 -7.13 0.86 -24.07
N GLU A 10 -7.98 0.26 -23.24
CA GLU A 10 -8.44 0.89 -22.01
C GLU A 10 -7.25 1.24 -21.08
N ILE A 11 -7.32 2.35 -20.34
CA ILE A 11 -6.23 2.75 -19.44
C ILE A 11 -5.86 1.65 -18.44
N LEU A 12 -4.57 1.51 -18.12
CA LEU A 12 -4.05 0.41 -17.29
C LEU A 12 -4.72 0.32 -15.92
N THR A 13 -5.05 1.45 -15.30
CA THR A 13 -5.71 1.47 -13.98
C THR A 13 -7.14 0.91 -14.02
N GLU A 14 -7.78 0.83 -15.19
CA GLU A 14 -9.06 0.13 -15.37
C GLU A 14 -8.86 -1.36 -15.74
N GLN A 15 -7.75 -1.72 -16.37
CA GLN A 15 -7.44 -3.12 -16.68
C GLN A 15 -7.05 -3.95 -15.43
N TRP A 16 -6.49 -3.32 -14.40
CA TRP A 16 -6.00 -4.01 -13.20
C TRP A 16 -7.08 -4.20 -12.15
N MET A 17 -7.52 -5.43 -11.93
CA MET A 17 -8.54 -5.76 -10.94
C MET A 17 -8.23 -5.21 -9.55
N ARG A 18 -6.95 -5.19 -9.16
CA ARG A 18 -6.46 -4.62 -7.90
C ARG A 18 -5.18 -3.83 -8.13
N ILE A 19 -4.98 -2.80 -7.33
CA ILE A 19 -3.79 -1.95 -7.35
C ILE A 19 -3.10 -2.06 -5.99
N ILE A 20 -2.02 -2.84 -5.98
CA ILE A 20 -1.20 -3.14 -4.82
C ILE A 20 -0.09 -2.10 -4.76
N VAL A 21 0.04 -1.43 -3.62
CA VAL A 21 0.97 -0.30 -3.48
C VAL A 21 1.85 -0.49 -2.25
N HIS A 22 3.06 0.05 -2.30
CA HIS A 22 3.88 0.18 -1.10
C HIS A 22 3.20 1.19 -0.14
N LEU A 23 2.78 0.71 1.04
CA LEU A 23 2.02 1.48 2.04
C LEU A 23 2.87 1.75 3.31
N PRO A 24 3.58 2.87 3.43
CA PRO A 24 4.14 3.36 4.68
C PRO A 24 3.08 3.70 5.74
N TYR A 25 1.82 3.91 5.32
CA TYR A 25 0.65 3.87 6.20
C TYR A 25 -0.57 3.47 5.37
N ALA A 26 -1.57 2.86 6.02
CA ALA A 26 -2.67 2.19 5.34
C ALA A 26 -3.42 3.07 4.34
N PHE A 27 -3.68 4.33 4.69
CA PHE A 27 -4.47 5.24 3.84
C PHE A 27 -3.64 6.02 2.81
N GLN A 28 -2.34 5.76 2.68
CA GLN A 28 -1.51 6.53 1.76
C GLN A 28 -1.93 6.30 0.30
N GLY A 29 -2.30 5.06 -0.07
CA GLY A 29 -2.79 4.76 -1.42
C GLY A 29 -3.98 5.66 -1.80
N LYS A 30 -4.97 5.82 -0.90
CA LYS A 30 -6.14 6.69 -1.15
C LYS A 30 -5.76 8.19 -1.27
N ARG A 31 -4.63 8.60 -0.68
CA ARG A 31 -4.14 9.98 -0.75
C ARG A 31 -3.30 10.28 -1.99
N MET A 32 -2.56 9.29 -2.50
CA MET A 32 -1.69 9.45 -3.66
C MET A 32 -2.43 9.20 -4.98
N PHE A 33 -3.38 8.27 -4.99
CA PHE A 33 -4.06 7.89 -6.22
C PHE A 33 -4.94 8.94 -6.88
N PRO A 34 -5.46 10.01 -6.23
CA PRO A 34 -6.21 11.02 -6.98
C PRO A 34 -5.36 11.69 -8.06
N ASP A 35 -4.04 11.82 -7.88
CA ASP A 35 -3.14 12.35 -8.92
C ASP A 35 -3.02 11.40 -10.12
N VAL A 36 -2.87 10.09 -9.89
CA VAL A 36 -2.84 9.07 -10.95
C VAL A 36 -4.20 8.95 -11.63
N PHE A 37 -5.27 8.97 -10.83
CA PHE A 37 -6.65 8.89 -11.31
C PHE A 37 -6.99 10.03 -12.26
N ARG A 38 -6.61 11.26 -11.88
CA ARG A 38 -6.67 12.45 -12.75
C ARG A 38 -5.83 12.27 -14.00
N HIS A 39 -4.56 11.91 -13.84
CA HIS A 39 -3.62 11.79 -14.96
C HIS A 39 -4.13 10.83 -16.04
N ASP A 40 -4.65 9.67 -15.64
CA ASP A 40 -5.11 8.64 -16.59
C ASP A 40 -6.48 8.97 -17.21
N ARG A 41 -7.27 9.87 -16.61
CA ARG A 41 -8.65 10.14 -17.05
C ARG A 41 -8.85 11.51 -17.67
N ARG A 42 -7.86 12.41 -17.63
CA ARG A 42 -8.00 13.81 -18.09
C ARG A 42 -8.60 13.96 -19.48
N GLU A 43 -8.30 13.01 -20.38
CA GLU A 43 -8.77 13.01 -21.78
C GLU A 43 -10.00 12.10 -22.01
N LEU A 44 -10.59 11.55 -20.95
CA LEU A 44 -11.74 10.65 -21.02
C LEU A 44 -13.03 11.39 -20.63
N PRO A 45 -14.21 11.03 -21.20
CA PRO A 45 -15.47 11.71 -20.90
C PRO A 45 -15.88 11.76 -19.42
N VAL A 46 -15.41 10.79 -18.61
CA VAL A 46 -15.66 10.80 -17.16
C VAL A 46 -15.06 12.02 -16.46
N TRP A 47 -14.00 12.60 -17.02
CA TRP A 47 -13.33 13.77 -16.46
C TRP A 47 -14.14 15.04 -16.61
N ASP A 48 -14.99 15.14 -17.65
CA ASP A 48 -15.89 16.27 -17.83
C ASP A 48 -16.87 16.36 -16.64
N SER A 49 -17.48 15.24 -16.26
CA SER A 49 -18.39 15.18 -15.10
C SER A 49 -17.69 15.52 -13.78
N ILE A 50 -16.46 15.05 -13.58
CA ILE A 50 -15.66 15.41 -12.40
C ILE A 50 -15.38 16.91 -12.38
N THR A 51 -14.97 17.48 -13.50
CA THR A 51 -14.64 18.90 -13.62
C THR A 51 -15.88 19.79 -13.42
N GLU A 52 -17.06 19.33 -13.84
CA GLU A 52 -18.34 19.98 -13.52
C GLU A 52 -18.65 19.98 -12.02
N GLU A 53 -18.31 18.90 -11.30
CA GLU A 53 -18.52 18.79 -9.85
C GLU A 53 -17.53 19.65 -9.02
N ILE A 54 -16.23 19.53 -9.31
CA ILE A 54 -15.17 20.09 -8.43
C ILE A 54 -14.50 21.35 -8.99
N GLY A 55 -14.89 21.79 -10.19
CA GLY A 55 -14.31 22.92 -10.90
C GLY A 55 -13.09 22.57 -11.75
N PRO A 56 -12.57 23.56 -12.51
CA PRO A 56 -11.45 23.36 -13.42
C PRO A 56 -10.17 22.98 -12.68
N GLU A 57 -9.37 22.13 -13.31
CA GLU A 57 -8.04 21.78 -12.83
C GLU A 57 -7.13 23.02 -12.77
N PRO A 58 -6.40 23.27 -11.66
CA PRO A 58 -5.38 24.30 -11.64
C PRO A 58 -4.20 23.87 -12.51
N LEU A 59 -3.80 24.69 -13.48
CA LEU A 59 -2.64 24.43 -14.33
C LEU A 59 -1.47 25.34 -13.94
N PRO A 60 -0.20 24.88 -14.02
CA PRO A 60 0.96 25.70 -13.68
C PRO A 60 1.03 27.04 -14.44
N GLN A 61 0.47 27.07 -15.66
CA GLN A 61 0.41 28.25 -16.52
C GLN A 61 -0.56 29.32 -16.03
N ASP A 62 -1.49 28.99 -15.14
CA ASP A 62 -2.46 29.91 -14.56
C ASP A 62 -1.85 30.75 -13.41
N PHE A 63 -0.62 30.43 -13.00
CA PHE A 63 0.07 31.05 -11.87
C PHE A 63 1.36 31.76 -12.32
N PRO A 64 1.79 32.84 -11.62
CA PRO A 64 3.05 33.50 -11.90
C PRO A 64 4.25 32.54 -11.76
N GLN A 65 5.24 32.66 -12.65
CA GLN A 65 6.50 31.90 -12.59
C GLN A 65 7.49 32.52 -11.58
N THR A 66 6.98 32.86 -10.40
CA THR A 66 7.74 33.33 -9.23
C THR A 66 7.72 32.24 -8.15
N SER A 67 8.63 32.31 -7.18
CA SER A 67 8.61 31.37 -6.05
C SER A 67 7.25 31.35 -5.34
N GLU A 68 6.66 32.52 -5.14
CA GLU A 68 5.33 32.67 -4.52
C GLU A 68 4.21 32.04 -5.38
N GLY A 69 4.26 32.21 -6.71
CA GLY A 69 3.28 31.61 -7.62
C GLY A 69 3.40 30.09 -7.72
N ILE A 70 4.62 29.54 -7.61
CA ILE A 70 4.84 28.09 -7.51
C ILE A 70 4.22 27.54 -6.22
N GLU A 71 4.44 28.20 -5.08
CA GLU A 71 3.83 27.80 -3.80
C GLU A 71 2.30 27.94 -3.81
N GLU A 72 1.76 28.91 -4.53
CA GLU A 72 0.31 29.07 -4.74
C GLU A 72 -0.26 27.93 -5.59
N PHE A 73 0.40 27.59 -6.70
CA PHE A 73 0.04 26.44 -7.53
C PHE A 73 0.09 25.13 -6.73
N GLU A 74 1.14 24.89 -5.94
CA GLU A 74 1.26 23.68 -5.12
C GLU A 74 0.10 23.55 -4.12
N ARG A 75 -0.30 24.66 -3.49
CA ARG A 75 -1.47 24.70 -2.59
C ARG A 75 -2.77 24.43 -3.33
N ALA A 76 -2.96 25.06 -4.50
CA ALA A 76 -4.15 24.84 -5.33
C ALA A 76 -4.23 23.38 -5.82
N ASN A 77 -3.11 22.82 -6.26
CA ASN A 77 -3.02 21.44 -6.72
C ASN A 77 -3.24 20.42 -5.57
N ASP A 78 -2.73 20.67 -4.35
CA ASP A 78 -3.04 19.83 -3.19
C ASP A 78 -4.54 19.90 -2.82
N LEU A 79 -5.15 21.08 -2.87
CA LEU A 79 -6.58 21.23 -2.64
C LEU A 79 -7.40 20.47 -3.69
N TYR A 80 -7.04 20.61 -4.97
CA TYR A 80 -7.71 19.93 -6.06
C TYR A 80 -7.62 18.41 -5.94
N ARG A 81 -6.44 17.88 -5.58
CA ARG A 81 -6.25 16.46 -5.25
C ARG A 81 -7.20 15.97 -4.16
N ARG A 82 -7.42 16.77 -3.12
CA ARG A 82 -8.37 16.45 -2.04
C ARG A 82 -9.81 16.50 -2.52
N LEU A 83 -10.15 17.40 -3.45
CA LEU A 83 -11.48 17.44 -4.06
C LEU A 83 -11.75 16.17 -4.89
N ILE A 84 -10.81 15.76 -5.74
CA ILE A 84 -10.90 14.49 -6.49
C ILE A 84 -11.14 13.33 -5.52
N SER A 85 -10.44 13.28 -4.39
CA SER A 85 -10.61 12.18 -3.41
C SER A 85 -12.02 12.07 -2.81
N LYS A 86 -12.85 13.11 -2.99
CA LYS A 86 -14.22 13.20 -2.47
C LYS A 86 -15.29 12.96 -3.54
N THR A 87 -14.95 12.88 -4.82
CA THR A 87 -15.93 12.58 -5.88
C THR A 87 -16.36 11.12 -5.78
N ASP A 88 -17.54 10.81 -6.28
CA ASP A 88 -18.07 9.45 -6.19
C ASP A 88 -17.33 8.49 -7.13
N GLU A 89 -16.88 8.96 -8.30
CA GLU A 89 -16.05 8.19 -9.23
C GLU A 89 -14.76 7.73 -8.56
N PHE A 90 -14.06 8.62 -7.86
CA PHE A 90 -12.83 8.24 -7.17
C PHE A 90 -13.10 7.32 -5.98
N LYS A 91 -14.16 7.55 -5.20
CA LYS A 91 -14.52 6.66 -4.08
C LYS A 91 -14.80 5.25 -4.59
N ILE A 92 -15.57 5.10 -5.67
CA ILE A 92 -15.86 3.82 -6.30
C ILE A 92 -14.56 3.16 -6.77
N PHE A 93 -13.71 3.90 -7.47
CA PHE A 93 -12.40 3.40 -7.92
C PHE A 93 -11.53 2.92 -6.74
N ALA A 94 -11.39 3.75 -5.69
CA ALA A 94 -10.59 3.43 -4.53
C ALA A 94 -11.14 2.22 -3.76
N GLU A 95 -12.46 2.11 -3.64
CA GLU A 95 -13.12 0.98 -2.99
C GLU A 95 -12.90 -0.31 -3.79
N GLN A 96 -13.09 -0.27 -5.10
CA GLN A 96 -12.97 -1.45 -5.95
C GLN A 96 -11.52 -1.92 -6.14
N ARG A 97 -10.58 -0.98 -6.28
CA ARG A 97 -9.21 -1.32 -6.74
C ARG A 97 -8.17 -1.30 -5.61
N ILE A 98 -8.38 -0.50 -4.55
CA ILE A 98 -7.34 -0.19 -3.56
C ILE A 98 -7.69 -0.70 -2.16
N GLU A 99 -8.94 -0.67 -1.72
CA GLU A 99 -9.34 -0.93 -0.32
C GLU A 99 -8.77 -2.23 0.24
N LYS A 100 -8.97 -3.36 -0.46
CA LYS A 100 -8.51 -4.69 -0.03
C LYS A 100 -7.00 -4.77 0.17
N THR A 101 -6.23 -3.96 -0.54
CA THR A 101 -4.76 -3.94 -0.47
C THR A 101 -4.26 -3.25 0.81
N GLN A 102 -5.11 -2.45 1.46
CA GLN A 102 -4.79 -1.65 2.64
C GLN A 102 -5.19 -2.31 3.96
N ARG A 103 -6.08 -3.31 3.95
CA ARG A 103 -6.64 -3.93 5.16
C ARG A 103 -5.57 -4.44 6.13
N ALA A 104 -4.65 -5.28 5.68
CA ALA A 104 -3.59 -5.79 6.58
C ALA A 104 -2.62 -4.70 7.03
N SER A 105 -2.26 -3.78 6.14
CA SER A 105 -1.39 -2.62 6.47
C SER A 105 -2.03 -1.71 7.53
N SER A 106 -3.36 -1.64 7.61
CA SER A 106 -4.08 -0.91 8.68
C SER A 106 -3.93 -1.54 10.06
N LEU A 107 -3.64 -2.84 10.12
CA LEU A 107 -3.47 -3.60 11.35
C LEU A 107 -1.99 -3.73 11.77
N ILE A 108 -1.06 -3.65 10.82
CA ILE A 108 0.38 -3.86 11.07
C ILE A 108 1.17 -2.55 11.08
N GLY A 109 0.84 -1.60 10.20
CA GLY A 109 1.68 -0.43 9.93
C GLY A 109 2.76 -0.71 8.88
N ASN A 110 3.79 0.13 8.85
CA ASN A 110 4.84 0.07 7.82
C ASN A 110 5.82 -1.09 8.05
N GLN A 111 5.97 -1.95 7.04
CA GLN A 111 6.98 -3.03 7.01
C GLN A 111 8.13 -2.74 6.02
N TYR A 112 8.29 -1.50 5.58
CA TYR A 112 9.27 -1.09 4.58
C TYR A 112 9.19 -1.96 3.31
N THR A 113 10.26 -2.67 2.97
CA THR A 113 10.31 -3.55 1.79
C THR A 113 9.23 -4.65 1.83
N GLY A 114 8.78 -5.05 3.03
CA GLY A 114 7.69 -6.00 3.22
C GLY A 114 6.30 -5.44 2.89
N SER A 115 6.08 -4.12 2.90
CA SER A 115 4.74 -3.53 2.82
C SER A 115 4.01 -3.86 1.52
N ILE A 116 4.72 -3.96 0.39
CA ILE A 116 4.09 -4.31 -0.89
C ILE A 116 3.63 -5.77 -0.91
N PHE A 117 4.39 -6.67 -0.28
CA PHE A 117 4.04 -8.09 -0.18
C PHE A 117 2.92 -8.31 0.84
N LEU A 118 2.91 -7.55 1.93
CA LEU A 118 1.79 -7.53 2.86
C LEU A 118 0.51 -7.07 2.16
N ALA A 119 0.57 -6.02 1.34
CA ALA A 119 -0.56 -5.55 0.55
C ALA A 119 -1.02 -6.60 -0.48
N LEU A 120 -0.09 -7.32 -1.12
CA LEU A 120 -0.40 -8.45 -2.01
C LEU A 120 -1.12 -9.57 -1.24
N MET A 121 -0.59 -10.01 -0.09
CA MET A 121 -1.23 -11.04 0.74
C MET A 121 -2.62 -10.59 1.22
N SER A 122 -2.74 -9.35 1.68
CA SER A 122 -4.02 -8.73 2.07
C SER A 122 -5.05 -8.80 0.96
N THR A 123 -4.62 -8.50 -0.28
CA THR A 123 -5.48 -8.52 -1.47
C THR A 123 -5.96 -9.93 -1.75
N MET A 124 -5.03 -10.88 -1.86
CA MET A 124 -5.34 -12.27 -2.20
C MET A 124 -6.24 -12.94 -1.17
N GLU A 125 -5.97 -12.76 0.12
CA GLU A 125 -6.81 -13.32 1.18
C GLU A 125 -8.18 -12.64 1.24
N SER A 126 -8.25 -11.32 1.07
CA SER A 126 -9.55 -10.61 1.06
C SER A 126 -10.44 -11.02 -0.11
N ASP A 127 -9.87 -11.14 -1.31
CA ASP A 127 -10.60 -11.59 -2.48
C ASP A 127 -11.02 -13.06 -2.38
N TYR A 128 -10.18 -13.90 -1.76
CA TYR A 128 -10.54 -15.29 -1.45
C TYR A 128 -11.72 -15.37 -0.48
N LEU A 129 -11.68 -14.62 0.63
CA LEU A 129 -12.75 -14.61 1.64
C LEU A 129 -14.07 -14.07 1.09
N ASP A 130 -14.01 -13.07 0.20
CA ASP A 130 -15.19 -12.49 -0.46
C ASP A 130 -15.71 -13.36 -1.62
N GLY A 131 -15.07 -14.50 -1.93
CA GLY A 131 -15.43 -15.36 -3.05
C GLY A 131 -15.24 -14.73 -4.42
N THR A 132 -14.40 -13.69 -4.52
CA THR A 132 -14.11 -12.99 -5.77
C THR A 132 -13.25 -13.87 -6.68
N GLU A 133 -13.60 -13.99 -7.97
CA GLU A 133 -12.76 -14.72 -8.92
C GLU A 133 -11.62 -13.84 -9.45
N MET A 134 -10.40 -14.29 -9.25
CA MET A 134 -9.17 -13.59 -9.64
C MET A 134 -8.38 -14.33 -10.73
N ASN A 135 -8.67 -15.61 -11.02
CA ASN A 135 -7.90 -16.37 -12.02
C ASN A 135 -7.89 -15.67 -13.39
N GLY A 136 -6.70 -15.53 -13.99
CA GLY A 136 -6.45 -14.82 -15.24
C GLY A 136 -6.62 -13.29 -15.16
N LYS A 137 -6.95 -12.73 -14.00
CA LYS A 137 -7.06 -11.29 -13.80
C LYS A 137 -5.69 -10.67 -13.58
N LYS A 138 -5.55 -9.42 -14.00
CA LYS A 138 -4.31 -8.65 -13.80
C LYS A 138 -4.39 -7.83 -12.53
N VAL A 139 -3.28 -7.73 -11.83
CA VAL A 139 -3.09 -6.83 -10.69
C VAL A 139 -1.90 -5.93 -10.94
N GLY A 140 -2.03 -4.64 -10.64
CA GLY A 140 -0.94 -3.67 -10.72
C GLY A 140 -0.17 -3.62 -9.41
N LEU A 141 1.16 -3.56 -9.49
CA LEU A 141 2.06 -3.44 -8.34
C LEU A 141 2.90 -2.17 -8.46
N CYS A 142 2.71 -1.25 -7.52
CA CYS A 142 3.40 0.03 -7.47
C CYS A 142 4.39 0.03 -6.29
N GLY A 143 5.64 -0.34 -6.55
CA GLY A 143 6.73 -0.33 -5.58
C GLY A 143 7.45 1.00 -5.51
N TYR A 144 7.80 1.44 -4.29
CA TYR A 144 8.53 2.68 -4.03
C TYR A 144 9.58 2.49 -2.93
N GLY A 145 10.72 3.16 -3.07
CA GLY A 145 11.76 3.30 -2.05
C GLY A 145 12.35 4.70 -2.01
N SER A 146 12.44 5.28 -0.81
CA SER A 146 13.01 6.62 -0.58
C SER A 146 14.48 6.70 -1.03
N GLY A 147 14.86 7.83 -1.63
CA GLY A 147 16.13 8.03 -2.35
C GLY A 147 15.92 8.26 -3.85
N ALA A 148 14.77 7.76 -4.35
CA ALA A 148 14.08 7.99 -5.63
C ALA A 148 14.08 6.79 -6.60
N LYS A 149 13.67 5.60 -6.13
CA LYS A 149 13.39 4.47 -7.02
C LYS A 149 11.94 4.02 -6.88
N ALA A 150 11.23 4.04 -8.00
CA ALA A 150 9.91 3.47 -8.15
C ALA A 150 9.93 2.42 -9.26
N LYS A 151 9.10 1.40 -9.13
CA LYS A 151 8.85 0.44 -10.20
C LYS A 151 7.38 0.07 -10.20
N VAL A 152 6.75 0.19 -11.37
CA VAL A 152 5.41 -0.30 -11.63
C VAL A 152 5.52 -1.52 -12.53
N PHE A 153 4.81 -2.58 -12.17
CA PHE A 153 4.71 -3.79 -12.95
C PHE A 153 3.34 -4.41 -12.71
N GLU A 154 2.93 -5.32 -13.57
CA GLU A 154 1.69 -6.07 -13.41
C GLU A 154 1.98 -7.57 -13.26
N GLY A 155 1.05 -8.26 -12.62
CA GLY A 155 1.04 -9.72 -12.53
C GLY A 155 -0.32 -10.27 -12.97
N GLU A 156 -0.31 -11.44 -13.60
CA GLU A 156 -1.51 -12.20 -13.90
C GLU A 156 -1.70 -13.30 -12.85
N VAL A 157 -2.87 -13.30 -12.21
CA VAL A 157 -3.18 -14.26 -11.15
C VAL A 157 -3.42 -15.64 -11.75
N GLN A 158 -2.70 -16.64 -11.25
CA GLN A 158 -2.72 -18.00 -11.76
C GLN A 158 -3.79 -18.86 -11.07
N GLU A 159 -4.17 -19.99 -11.69
CA GLU A 159 -5.29 -20.84 -11.28
C GLU A 159 -5.22 -21.30 -9.81
N GLN A 160 -4.02 -21.61 -9.29
CA GLN A 160 -3.82 -22.10 -7.92
C GLN A 160 -3.91 -21.02 -6.84
N TRP A 161 -4.28 -19.77 -7.17
CA TRP A 161 -4.26 -18.66 -6.22
C TRP A 161 -5.13 -18.90 -4.98
N LYS A 162 -6.31 -19.54 -5.13
CA LYS A 162 -7.21 -19.84 -4.00
C LYS A 162 -6.60 -20.83 -3.02
N GLU A 163 -5.94 -21.87 -3.53
CA GLU A 163 -5.25 -22.87 -2.70
C GLU A 163 -4.20 -22.19 -1.83
N ILE A 164 -3.36 -21.34 -2.43
CA ILE A 164 -2.31 -20.62 -1.72
C ILE A 164 -2.89 -19.62 -0.71
N SER A 165 -3.89 -18.83 -1.12
CA SER A 165 -4.51 -17.81 -0.27
C SER A 165 -5.21 -18.40 0.95
N SER A 166 -5.81 -19.59 0.80
CA SER A 166 -6.48 -20.30 1.91
C SER A 166 -5.53 -20.68 3.07
N ARG A 167 -4.23 -20.72 2.82
CA ARG A 167 -3.20 -21.12 3.80
C ARG A 167 -2.56 -19.94 4.53
N PHE A 168 -2.89 -18.70 4.16
CA PHE A 168 -2.24 -17.53 4.73
C PHE A 168 -2.66 -17.28 6.18
N GLU A 169 -3.96 -17.44 6.46
CA GLU A 169 -4.58 -17.15 7.75
C GLU A 169 -4.17 -15.76 8.30
N LEU A 170 -3.91 -14.77 7.43
CA LEU A 170 -3.30 -13.50 7.82
C LEU A 170 -4.20 -12.75 8.79
N PHE A 171 -5.48 -12.60 8.47
CA PHE A 171 -6.40 -11.83 9.31
C PHE A 171 -6.70 -12.55 10.61
N GLU A 172 -6.77 -13.88 10.60
CA GLU A 172 -6.89 -14.70 11.81
C GLU A 172 -5.68 -14.52 12.72
N ARG A 173 -4.46 -14.67 12.18
CA ARG A 173 -3.20 -14.47 12.92
C ARG A 173 -3.10 -13.06 13.50
N LEU A 174 -3.54 -12.05 12.75
CA LEU A 174 -3.56 -10.66 13.24
C LEU A 174 -4.54 -10.44 14.38
N SER A 175 -5.67 -11.16 14.38
CA SER A 175 -6.69 -11.09 15.44
C SER A 175 -6.24 -11.72 16.76
N LYS A 176 -5.33 -12.70 16.70
CA LYS A 176 -4.77 -13.42 17.87
C LYS A 176 -3.59 -12.69 18.54
N ARG A 177 -3.20 -11.51 18.05
CA ARG A 177 -2.08 -10.75 18.64
C ARG A 177 -2.43 -10.27 20.05
N THR A 178 -1.40 -10.15 20.89
CA THR A 178 -1.55 -9.59 22.23
C THR A 178 -1.46 -8.06 22.18
N PRO A 179 -2.52 -7.32 22.55
CA PRO A 179 -2.43 -5.87 22.67
C PRO A 179 -1.51 -5.49 23.84
N ILE A 180 -0.72 -4.44 23.64
CA ILE A 180 0.10 -3.85 24.70
C ILE A 180 -0.33 -2.40 24.94
N ASP A 181 -0.23 -1.95 26.18
CA ASP A 181 -0.51 -0.55 26.51
C ASP A 181 0.66 0.37 26.12
N LYS A 182 0.40 1.68 26.22
CA LYS A 182 1.37 2.74 25.90
C LYS A 182 2.65 2.62 26.73
N THR A 183 2.53 2.30 28.01
CA THR A 183 3.66 2.23 28.95
C THR A 183 4.61 1.09 28.56
N ILE A 184 4.04 -0.08 28.25
CA ILE A 184 4.78 -1.25 27.78
C ILE A 184 5.45 -0.94 26.44
N TYR A 185 4.71 -0.35 25.49
CA TYR A 185 5.24 0.02 24.18
C TYR A 185 6.43 0.99 24.31
N GLU A 186 6.30 2.07 25.08
CA GLU A 186 7.37 3.04 25.27
C GLU A 186 8.61 2.41 25.92
N SER A 187 8.41 1.47 26.85
CA SER A 187 9.51 0.78 27.52
C SER A 187 10.26 -0.17 26.58
N LEU A 188 9.54 -0.88 25.70
CA LEU A 188 10.13 -1.70 24.63
C LEU A 188 10.87 -0.82 23.62
N HIS A 189 10.24 0.26 23.16
CA HIS A 189 10.80 1.18 22.16
C HIS A 189 12.08 1.86 22.63
N ARG A 190 12.14 2.28 23.91
CA ARG A 190 13.34 2.86 24.52
C ARG A 190 14.37 1.79 24.94
N GLY A 191 14.02 0.51 24.84
CA GLY A 191 14.86 -0.60 25.27
C GLY A 191 15.11 -0.65 26.77
N THR A 192 14.27 -0.03 27.60
CA THR A 192 14.36 -0.11 29.07
C THR A 192 13.80 -1.44 29.59
N ARG A 193 12.83 -2.02 28.89
CA ARG A 193 12.39 -3.40 29.08
C ARG A 193 13.19 -4.31 28.17
N LYS A 194 13.79 -5.37 28.73
CA LYS A 194 14.58 -6.37 27.99
C LYS A 194 13.82 -7.69 27.77
N ASP A 195 12.84 -7.98 28.62
CA ASP A 195 12.04 -9.20 28.53
C ASP A 195 10.88 -9.05 27.55
N SER A 196 10.65 -10.11 26.77
CA SER A 196 9.51 -10.22 25.87
C SER A 196 8.18 -10.12 26.63
N VAL A 197 7.18 -9.50 26.00
CA VAL A 197 5.81 -9.46 26.54
C VAL A 197 5.10 -10.80 26.33
N VAL A 198 5.33 -11.40 25.17
CA VAL A 198 4.89 -12.75 24.81
C VAL A 198 6.14 -13.60 24.65
N SER A 199 6.19 -14.75 25.32
CA SER A 199 7.31 -15.67 25.17
C SER A 199 7.30 -16.26 23.75
N PRO A 200 8.49 -16.41 23.10
CA PRO A 200 8.57 -17.08 21.82
C PRO A 200 8.00 -18.50 21.89
N ASN A 201 7.28 -18.91 20.85
CA ASN A 201 6.66 -20.23 20.71
C ASN A 201 6.56 -20.53 19.22
N ALA A 202 7.03 -21.71 18.81
CA ALA A 202 7.14 -22.13 17.42
C ALA A 202 7.74 -21.06 16.50
N GLU A 203 8.83 -20.40 16.93
CA GLU A 203 9.51 -19.37 16.15
C GLU A 203 11.02 -19.27 16.42
N PHE A 204 11.74 -18.63 15.49
CA PHE A 204 13.15 -18.28 15.70
C PHE A 204 13.28 -17.03 16.56
N ALA A 205 13.96 -17.15 17.70
CA ALA A 205 14.24 -16.04 18.60
C ALA A 205 15.73 -15.73 18.70
N LEU A 206 16.07 -14.46 18.93
CA LEU A 206 17.43 -14.04 19.27
C LEU A 206 17.73 -14.44 20.72
N ILE A 207 18.67 -15.37 20.92
CA ILE A 207 19.03 -15.91 22.24
C ILE A 207 20.34 -15.34 22.80
N GLY A 208 21.11 -14.63 21.99
CA GLY A 208 22.34 -14.01 22.46
C GLY A 208 23.01 -13.10 21.45
N ILE A 209 23.78 -12.15 21.99
CA ILE A 209 24.67 -11.25 21.24
C ILE A 209 26.07 -11.44 21.82
N GLY A 210 27.06 -11.72 20.97
CA GLY A 210 28.46 -11.87 21.35
C GLY A 210 29.05 -10.57 21.88
N ALA A 211 29.83 -10.69 22.95
CA ALA A 211 30.50 -9.60 23.65
C ALA A 211 31.99 -9.95 23.86
N GLU A 212 32.68 -9.21 24.72
CA GLU A 212 34.11 -9.40 24.98
C GLU A 212 34.43 -10.85 25.41
N GLY A 213 35.31 -11.52 24.65
CA GLY A 213 35.61 -12.96 24.78
C GLY A 213 34.96 -13.84 23.69
N ASP A 214 33.95 -13.32 22.98
CA ASP A 214 33.33 -13.87 21.77
C ASP A 214 33.57 -12.92 20.56
N LEU A 215 33.01 -13.27 19.39
CA LEU A 215 32.93 -12.35 18.26
C LEU A 215 31.94 -11.23 18.57
N GLU A 216 32.45 -10.01 18.75
CA GLU A 216 31.65 -8.83 19.05
C GLU A 216 30.54 -8.62 18.00
N GLY A 217 29.30 -8.51 18.47
CA GLY A 217 28.13 -8.30 17.60
C GLY A 217 27.59 -9.57 16.93
N GLN A 218 28.19 -10.75 17.15
CA GLN A 218 27.65 -12.02 16.67
C GLN A 218 26.25 -12.26 17.24
N ARG A 219 25.28 -12.57 16.38
CA ARG A 219 23.91 -12.90 16.81
C ARG A 219 23.67 -14.39 16.79
N ARG A 220 23.15 -14.95 17.90
CA ARG A 220 22.79 -16.36 18.02
C ARG A 220 21.28 -16.49 18.07
N TYR A 221 20.74 -17.38 17.25
CA TYR A 221 19.31 -17.65 17.13
C TYR A 221 19.03 -19.12 17.41
N ALA A 222 17.88 -19.40 18.01
CA ALA A 222 17.38 -20.76 18.18
C ALA A 222 15.88 -20.82 17.86
N TRP A 223 15.43 -21.98 17.39
CA TRP A 223 14.02 -22.31 17.35
C TRP A 223 13.54 -22.54 18.78
N VAL A 224 12.48 -21.85 19.18
CA VAL A 224 11.81 -22.05 20.46
C VAL A 224 10.53 -22.82 20.18
N GLU A 225 10.40 -24.00 20.80
CA GLU A 225 9.18 -24.82 20.76
C GLU A 225 8.03 -24.15 21.53
#